data_AF-X1BSG5-F1
#
_entry.id   AF-X1BSG5-F1
#
_cell.length_a   1.000
_cell.length_b   1.000
_cell.length_c   1.000
_cell.angle_alpha   90.00
_cell.angle_beta   90.00
_cell.angle_gamma   90.00
#
_symmetry.space_group_name_H-M   'P 1'
#
loop_
_entity.id
_entity.type
_entity.pdbx_description
1 polymer ?
#
loop_
_entity_poly.entity_id
_entity_poly.type
_entity_poly.pdbx_seq_one_letter_code
_entity_poly.pdbx_strand_id
1 'polypeptide(L)'
;MFANIDLKQLSEISTTDKTFLSLYISNPRSLHNLERNFKQIRRVLKSNKTEKDEREHFEENVNAVIKYLEKNPLQSGSLCIFSCWGLDFFQAYNLTVPVKDLVWFDSSPYIRPLAELKEEYENVAVVIADNKKARIFLISLATAGPKTTIEGNIKNHVRKGGWSQQRYERRRDKQLLLYSREIVNALIELDKQKSLD
;
A
#
# COMPACT_ATOMS: atom_id res chain seq x y z
N MET A 1 1.61 -0.61 -8.10
CA MET A 1 3.00 -0.91 -7.68
C MET A 1 3.11 -1.24 -6.19
N PHE A 2 2.38 -0.59 -5.27
CA PHE A 2 2.30 -1.05 -3.87
C PHE A 2 1.51 -2.36 -3.66
N ALA A 3 0.55 -2.66 -4.54
CA ALA A 3 -0.34 -3.81 -4.40
C ALA A 3 0.37 -5.18 -4.41
N ASN A 4 1.56 -5.30 -5.03
CA ASN A 4 2.23 -6.58 -5.23
C ASN A 4 3.24 -6.92 -4.12
N ILE A 5 3.29 -6.15 -3.03
CA ILE A 5 4.17 -6.46 -1.90
C ILE A 5 3.41 -7.36 -0.92
N ASP A 6 3.80 -8.63 -0.87
CA ASP A 6 3.27 -9.57 0.11
C ASP A 6 3.91 -9.36 1.49
N LEU A 7 3.30 -8.46 2.27
CA LEU A 7 3.73 -8.19 3.64
C LEU A 7 3.57 -9.41 4.56
N LYS A 8 2.65 -10.33 4.25
CA LYS A 8 2.46 -11.53 5.06
C LYS A 8 3.66 -12.45 4.89
N GLN A 9 4.05 -12.72 3.64
CA GLN A 9 5.27 -13.49 3.35
C GLN A 9 6.49 -12.89 4.04
N LEU A 10 6.69 -11.56 3.92
CA LEU A 10 7.84 -10.90 4.56
C LEU A 10 7.80 -11.00 6.10
N SER A 11 6.62 -10.97 6.72
CA SER A 11 6.48 -11.09 8.18
C SER A 11 6.79 -12.49 8.73
N GLU A 12 6.67 -13.52 7.89
CA GLU A 12 6.96 -14.91 8.26
C GLU A 12 8.46 -15.24 8.17
N ILE A 13 9.25 -14.36 7.54
CA ILE A 13 10.70 -14.53 7.42
C ILE A 13 11.40 -14.04 8.68
N SER A 14 12.14 -14.94 9.32
CA SER A 14 13.05 -14.59 10.42
C SER A 14 14.26 -15.49 10.41
N THR A 15 15.41 -14.95 10.78
CA THR A 15 16.66 -15.66 11.02
C THR A 15 16.95 -15.73 12.52
N THR A 16 17.80 -16.65 12.94
CA THR A 16 18.25 -16.73 14.34
C THR A 16 19.19 -15.58 14.67
N ASP A 17 20.07 -15.23 13.73
CA ASP A 17 21.07 -14.16 13.87
C ASP A 17 20.69 -12.92 13.07
N LYS A 18 21.32 -11.79 13.36
CA LYS A 18 21.09 -10.56 12.60
C LYS A 18 21.77 -10.63 11.25
N THR A 19 21.01 -10.99 10.23
CA THR A 19 21.53 -11.17 8.87
C THR A 19 20.70 -10.44 7.81
N PHE A 20 19.65 -9.73 8.23
CA PHE A 20 18.66 -9.13 7.35
C PHE A 20 18.87 -7.62 7.23
N LEU A 21 19.23 -7.16 6.04
CA LEU A 21 19.36 -5.75 5.69
C LEU A 21 18.07 -5.25 5.04
N SER A 22 17.42 -4.30 5.68
CA SER A 22 16.25 -3.58 5.14
C SER A 22 16.64 -2.14 4.85
N LEU A 23 16.36 -1.68 3.64
CA LEU A 23 16.74 -0.38 3.13
C LEU A 23 15.52 0.33 2.55
N TYR A 24 15.31 1.58 2.95
CA TYR A 24 14.31 2.47 2.40
C TYR A 24 15.00 3.74 1.93
N ILE A 25 14.77 4.11 0.68
CA ILE A 25 15.34 5.28 0.03
C ILE A 25 14.18 6.13 -0.45
N SER A 26 14.07 7.33 0.09
CA SER A 26 12.99 8.27 -0.23
C SER A 26 13.08 8.79 -1.67
N ASN A 27 14.29 9.06 -2.15
CA ASN A 27 14.53 9.62 -3.47
C ASN A 27 16.00 9.39 -3.91
N PRO A 28 16.34 9.62 -5.19
CA PRO A 28 17.71 9.41 -5.69
C PRO A 28 18.81 10.19 -4.95
N ARG A 29 18.50 11.39 -4.40
CA ARG A 29 19.50 12.18 -3.66
C ARG A 29 19.88 11.54 -2.33
N SER A 30 18.97 10.77 -1.74
CA SER A 30 19.19 10.07 -0.47
C SER A 30 20.22 8.94 -0.56
N LEU A 31 20.51 8.45 -1.78
CA LEU A 31 21.60 7.50 -2.01
C LEU A 31 22.95 8.03 -1.53
N HIS A 32 23.17 9.35 -1.52
CA HIS A 32 24.43 9.94 -1.05
C HIS A 32 24.69 9.70 0.44
N ASN A 33 23.63 9.58 1.26
CA ASN A 33 23.77 9.34 2.71
C ASN A 33 23.93 7.86 3.06
N LEU A 34 23.75 6.96 2.08
CA LEU A 34 23.65 5.54 2.29
C LEU A 34 24.99 4.95 2.78
N GLU A 35 26.11 5.37 2.19
CA GLU A 35 27.45 4.99 2.68
C GLU A 35 27.71 5.43 4.12
N ARG A 36 27.21 6.61 4.50
CA ARG A 36 27.37 7.11 5.87
C ARG A 36 26.62 6.23 6.86
N ASN A 37 25.39 5.82 6.50
CA ASN A 37 24.57 4.93 7.33
C ASN A 37 25.23 3.54 7.44
N PHE A 38 25.73 2.97 6.35
CA PHE A 38 26.51 1.73 6.39
C PHE A 38 27.75 1.84 7.29
N LYS A 39 28.49 2.95 7.20
CA LYS A 39 29.64 3.20 8.08
C LYS A 39 29.24 3.27 9.56
N GLN A 40 28.06 3.80 9.89
CA GLN A 40 27.56 3.82 11.27
C GLN A 40 27.25 2.39 11.77
N ILE A 41 26.54 1.59 10.99
CA ILE A 41 26.23 0.19 11.35
C ILE A 41 27.52 -0.62 11.51
N ARG A 42 28.49 -0.47 10.59
CA ARG A 42 29.82 -1.11 10.69
C ARG A 42 30.53 -0.79 12.01
N ARG A 43 30.41 0.45 12.53
CA ARG A 43 31.01 0.82 13.82
C ARG A 43 30.33 0.11 14.98
N VAL A 44 29.00 0.02 14.96
CA VAL A 44 28.22 -0.66 16.00
C VAL A 44 28.52 -2.15 16.04
N LEU A 45 28.59 -2.82 14.87
CA LEU A 45 28.96 -4.23 14.78
C LEU A 45 30.40 -4.48 15.27
N LYS A 46 31.31 -3.50 15.09
CA LYS A 46 32.68 -3.57 15.61
C LYS A 46 32.73 -3.42 17.13
N SER A 47 31.95 -2.51 17.71
CA SER A 47 31.98 -2.21 19.14
C SER A 47 31.32 -3.29 20.01
N ASN A 48 30.27 -3.95 19.51
CA ASN A 48 29.44 -4.82 20.33
C ASN A 48 29.99 -6.25 20.55
N LYS A 49 31.26 -6.52 20.22
CA LYS A 49 31.82 -7.89 20.16
C LYS A 49 30.90 -8.87 19.42
N THR A 50 30.15 -8.36 18.45
CA THR A 50 29.27 -9.13 17.61
C THR A 50 30.04 -10.27 16.95
N GLU A 51 29.37 -11.40 16.77
CA GLU A 51 29.93 -12.57 16.10
C GLU A 51 30.50 -12.19 14.72
N LYS A 52 31.58 -12.88 14.34
CA LYS A 52 32.27 -12.64 13.07
C LYS A 52 31.29 -12.79 11.88
N ASP A 53 30.33 -13.69 12.03
CA ASP A 53 29.39 -14.09 11.00
C ASP A 53 28.37 -12.97 10.71
N GLU A 54 27.84 -12.26 11.71
CA GLU A 54 26.95 -11.10 11.47
C GLU A 54 27.64 -9.98 10.67
N ARG A 55 28.94 -9.76 10.90
CA ARG A 55 29.71 -8.75 10.15
C ARG A 55 29.88 -9.16 8.70
N GLU A 56 30.18 -10.43 8.46
CA GLU A 56 30.32 -10.99 7.11
C GLU A 56 28.99 -10.91 6.37
N HIS A 57 27.89 -11.33 7.00
CA HIS A 57 26.54 -11.18 6.45
C HIS A 57 26.19 -9.73 6.13
N PHE A 58 26.55 -8.77 7.00
CA PHE A 58 26.32 -7.36 6.74
C PHE A 58 27.07 -6.89 5.47
N GLU A 59 28.35 -7.21 5.34
CA GLU A 59 29.13 -6.80 4.16
C GLU A 59 28.63 -7.45 2.87
N GLU A 60 28.26 -8.72 2.90
CA GLU A 60 27.70 -9.40 1.72
C GLU A 60 26.36 -8.78 1.28
N ASN A 61 25.48 -8.47 2.24
CA ASN A 61 24.23 -7.76 1.94
C ASN A 61 24.49 -6.36 1.36
N VAL A 62 25.45 -5.62 1.90
CA VAL A 62 25.83 -4.30 1.37
C VAL A 62 26.32 -4.42 -0.08
N ASN A 63 27.17 -5.41 -0.36
CA ASN A 63 27.66 -5.67 -1.71
C ASN A 63 26.53 -6.01 -2.69
N ALA A 64 25.56 -6.83 -2.27
CA ALA A 64 24.39 -7.16 -3.08
C ALA A 64 23.55 -5.92 -3.41
N VAL A 65 23.30 -5.07 -2.41
CA VAL A 65 22.56 -3.81 -2.58
C VAL A 65 23.28 -2.85 -3.53
N ILE A 66 24.59 -2.65 -3.36
CA ILE A 66 25.36 -1.76 -4.24
C ILE A 66 25.31 -2.26 -5.69
N LYS A 67 25.57 -3.56 -5.91
CA LYS A 67 25.49 -4.17 -7.25
C LYS A 67 24.10 -4.02 -7.88
N TYR A 68 23.04 -4.11 -7.10
CA TYR A 68 21.67 -3.90 -7.58
C TYR A 68 21.44 -2.45 -8.01
N LEU A 69 21.87 -1.48 -7.18
CA LEU A 69 21.70 -0.05 -7.45
C LEU A 69 22.53 0.42 -8.66
N GLU A 70 23.70 -0.15 -8.88
CA GLU A 70 24.52 0.10 -10.07
C GLU A 70 23.83 -0.39 -11.35
N LYS A 71 23.20 -1.57 -11.29
CA LYS A 71 22.45 -2.15 -12.43
C LYS A 71 21.11 -1.46 -12.67
N ASN A 72 20.47 -0.99 -11.60
CA ASN A 72 19.12 -0.41 -11.62
C ASN A 72 19.14 0.97 -10.93
N PRO A 73 19.65 2.01 -11.61
CA PRO A 73 19.72 3.33 -11.02
C PRO A 73 18.32 3.88 -10.75
N LEU A 74 18.09 4.32 -9.51
CA LEU A 74 16.83 4.94 -9.12
C LEU A 74 16.70 6.31 -9.79
N GLN A 75 15.79 6.43 -10.76
CA GLN A 75 15.58 7.68 -11.52
C GLN A 75 14.58 8.62 -10.85
N SER A 76 13.54 8.07 -10.23
CA SER A 76 12.48 8.81 -9.57
C SER A 76 11.73 7.93 -8.56
N GLY A 77 10.96 8.56 -7.68
CA GLY A 77 10.20 7.86 -6.64
C GLY A 77 11.09 7.35 -5.49
N SER A 78 10.54 6.41 -4.75
CA SER A 78 11.18 5.77 -3.60
C SER A 78 11.52 4.31 -3.91
N LEU A 79 12.43 3.72 -3.13
CA LEU A 79 12.88 2.35 -3.29
C LEU A 79 12.95 1.66 -1.93
N CYS A 80 12.44 0.44 -1.86
CA CYS A 80 12.64 -0.46 -0.73
C CYS A 80 13.45 -1.67 -1.19
N ILE A 81 14.45 -2.07 -0.42
CA ILE A 81 15.23 -3.29 -0.65
C ILE A 81 15.30 -4.11 0.63
N PHE A 82 15.10 -5.41 0.49
CA PHE A 82 15.30 -6.42 1.50
C PHE A 82 16.37 -7.39 1.00
N SER A 83 17.44 -7.58 1.77
CA SER A 83 18.55 -8.47 1.44
C SER A 83 18.93 -9.31 2.66
N CYS A 84 19.06 -10.61 2.47
CA CYS A 84 19.61 -11.53 3.46
C CYS A 84 20.42 -12.61 2.76
N TRP A 85 21.74 -12.42 2.75
CA TRP A 85 22.68 -13.36 2.13
C TRP A 85 22.56 -14.78 2.70
N GLY A 86 22.38 -14.94 4.01
CA GLY A 86 22.26 -16.25 4.65
C GLY A 86 21.02 -17.06 4.23
N LEU A 87 20.02 -16.40 3.64
CA LEU A 87 18.81 -17.02 3.11
C LEU A 87 18.75 -16.99 1.57
N ASP A 88 19.83 -16.55 0.89
CA ASP A 88 19.84 -16.23 -0.54
C ASP A 88 18.62 -15.39 -0.97
N PHE A 89 18.27 -14.41 -0.12
CA PHE A 89 17.06 -13.62 -0.28
C PHE A 89 17.41 -12.20 -0.73
N PHE A 90 16.84 -11.77 -1.85
CA PHE A 90 16.95 -10.40 -2.32
C PHE A 90 15.67 -9.96 -3.02
N GLN A 91 15.03 -8.90 -2.51
CA GLN A 91 13.84 -8.31 -3.11
C GLN A 91 13.95 -6.79 -3.12
N ALA A 92 13.55 -6.17 -4.23
CA ALA A 92 13.58 -4.73 -4.42
C ALA A 92 12.26 -4.24 -5.01
N TYR A 93 11.72 -3.18 -4.43
CA TYR A 93 10.40 -2.65 -4.73
C TYR A 93 10.46 -1.15 -5.01
N ASN A 94 10.09 -0.75 -6.23
CA ASN A 94 9.88 0.67 -6.55
C ASN A 94 8.56 1.13 -5.94
N LEU A 95 8.63 2.19 -5.16
CA LEU A 95 7.52 2.76 -4.42
C LEU A 95 7.11 4.09 -5.05
N THR A 96 5.81 4.24 -5.30
CA THR A 96 5.22 5.45 -5.89
C THR A 96 4.88 6.54 -4.87
N VAL A 97 4.99 6.22 -3.58
CA VAL A 97 4.80 7.16 -2.46
C VAL A 97 6.15 7.43 -1.79
N PRO A 98 6.34 8.63 -1.23
CA PRO A 98 7.57 8.93 -0.49
C PRO A 98 7.66 8.09 0.78
N VAL A 99 8.83 7.48 0.99
CA VAL A 99 9.19 6.84 2.27
C VAL A 99 10.25 7.67 3.00
N LYS A 100 10.50 7.39 4.28
CA LYS A 100 11.64 7.98 4.99
C LYS A 100 12.91 7.17 4.69
N ASP A 101 14.04 7.85 4.63
CA ASP A 101 15.33 7.18 4.50
C ASP A 101 15.62 6.34 5.75
N LEU A 102 15.86 5.04 5.56
CA LEU A 102 16.10 4.11 6.65
C LEU A 102 17.06 3.00 6.22
N VAL A 103 18.01 2.66 7.08
CA VAL A 103 18.82 1.45 6.98
C VAL A 103 18.66 0.70 8.28
N TRP A 104 18.18 -0.54 8.19
CA TRP A 104 17.93 -1.41 9.33
C TRP A 104 18.63 -2.75 9.13
N PHE A 105 19.33 -3.23 10.14
CA PHE A 105 20.02 -4.52 10.09
C PHE A 105 19.67 -5.35 11.32
N ASP A 106 18.97 -6.46 11.13
CA ASP A 106 18.38 -7.27 12.21
C ASP A 106 18.10 -8.71 11.78
N SER A 107 17.44 -9.50 12.63
CA SER A 107 17.08 -10.89 12.33
C SER A 107 15.81 -11.07 11.48
N SER A 108 15.14 -9.99 11.11
CA SER A 108 13.94 -10.03 10.27
C SER A 108 13.84 -8.79 9.38
N PRO A 109 13.15 -8.86 8.22
CA PRO A 109 12.86 -7.68 7.43
C PRO A 109 12.07 -6.65 8.24
N TYR A 110 12.51 -5.39 8.22
CA TYR A 110 11.81 -4.30 8.88
C TYR A 110 10.68 -3.80 7.99
N ILE A 111 9.51 -4.45 8.07
CA ILE A 111 8.36 -4.20 7.20
C ILE A 111 7.45 -3.03 7.65
N ARG A 112 7.68 -2.49 8.85
CA ARG A 112 6.80 -1.48 9.45
C ARG A 112 6.50 -0.28 8.53
N PRO A 113 7.48 0.33 7.82
CA PRO A 113 7.19 1.44 6.92
C PRO A 113 6.23 1.04 5.79
N LEU A 114 6.31 -0.20 5.27
CA LEU A 114 5.39 -0.67 4.23
C LEU A 114 4.00 -0.97 4.81
N ALA A 115 3.93 -1.49 6.04
CA ALA A 115 2.66 -1.70 6.72
C ALA A 115 1.93 -0.37 6.97
N GLU A 116 2.64 0.64 7.48
CA GLU A 116 2.10 1.99 7.69
C GLU A 116 1.60 2.60 6.36
N LEU A 117 2.33 2.42 5.26
CA LEU A 117 1.88 2.88 3.94
C LEU A 117 0.66 2.11 3.44
N LYS A 118 0.57 0.81 3.70
CA LYS A 118 -0.59 0.01 3.30
C LYS A 118 -1.86 0.43 4.07
N GLU A 119 -1.71 0.76 5.34
CA GLU A 119 -2.80 1.30 6.17
C GLU A 119 -3.20 2.72 5.73
N GLU A 120 -2.23 3.61 5.47
CA GLU A 120 -2.50 5.00 5.08
C GLU A 120 -3.16 5.12 3.70
N TYR A 121 -2.82 4.21 2.77
CA TYR A 121 -3.35 4.21 1.41
C TYR A 121 -4.35 3.07 1.15
N GLU A 122 -5.11 2.67 2.17
CA GLU A 122 -6.21 1.73 2.00
C GLU A 122 -7.22 2.29 0.97
N ASN A 123 -7.65 1.46 0.01
CA ASN A 123 -8.58 1.95 -1.01
C ASN A 123 -9.93 2.28 -0.38
N VAL A 124 -10.39 3.51 -0.55
CA VAL A 124 -11.69 3.97 -0.08
C VAL A 124 -12.65 4.07 -1.26
N ALA A 125 -13.85 3.50 -1.11
CA ALA A 125 -14.95 3.75 -2.04
C ALA A 125 -15.74 4.98 -1.58
N VAL A 126 -15.77 6.03 -2.41
CA VAL A 126 -16.57 7.23 -2.18
C VAL A 126 -17.83 7.18 -3.04
N VAL A 127 -19.00 7.23 -2.40
CA VAL A 127 -20.30 7.27 -3.08
C VAL A 127 -20.92 8.66 -2.96
N ILE A 128 -21.15 9.30 -4.11
CA ILE A 128 -21.89 10.56 -4.19
C ILE A 128 -23.23 10.26 -4.87
N ALA A 129 -24.33 10.34 -4.12
CA ALA A 129 -25.66 10.00 -4.62
C ALA A 129 -26.67 11.14 -4.43
N ASP A 130 -27.47 11.37 -5.46
CA ASP A 130 -28.69 12.17 -5.40
C ASP A 130 -29.88 11.38 -5.98
N ASN A 131 -31.05 12.02 -6.08
CA ASN A 131 -32.26 11.40 -6.65
C ASN A 131 -32.11 11.04 -8.15
N LYS A 132 -31.18 11.67 -8.86
CA LYS A 132 -30.96 11.43 -10.30
C LYS A 132 -29.95 10.32 -10.53
N LYS A 133 -28.83 10.32 -9.81
CA LYS A 133 -27.74 9.36 -10.00
C LYS A 133 -26.80 9.25 -8.81
N ALA A 134 -26.13 8.10 -8.75
CA ALA A 134 -25.05 7.80 -7.84
C ALA A 134 -23.77 7.62 -8.63
N ARG A 135 -22.68 8.19 -8.13
CA ARG A 135 -21.34 8.05 -8.68
C ARG A 135 -20.49 7.40 -7.60
N ILE A 136 -19.89 6.27 -7.95
CA ILE A 136 -18.99 5.53 -7.08
C ILE A 136 -17.58 5.73 -7.61
N PHE A 137 -16.69 6.18 -6.75
CA PHE A 137 -15.27 6.37 -7.04
C PHE A 137 -14.46 5.45 -6.14
N LEU A 138 -13.57 4.66 -6.72
CA LEU A 138 -12.55 3.98 -5.95
C LEU A 138 -11.32 4.89 -5.87
N ILE A 139 -10.93 5.31 -4.68
CA ILE A 139 -9.73 6.12 -4.48
C ILE A 139 -8.64 5.21 -3.95
N SER A 140 -7.52 5.14 -4.65
CA SER A 140 -6.32 4.40 -4.23
C SER A 140 -5.13 5.33 -4.35
N LEU A 141 -4.30 5.42 -3.30
CA LEU A 141 -3.00 6.08 -3.38
C LEU A 141 -3.04 7.51 -3.97
N ALA A 142 -4.04 8.31 -3.56
CA ALA A 142 -4.34 9.65 -4.07
C ALA A 142 -4.69 9.76 -5.58
N THR A 143 -4.95 8.63 -6.25
CA THR A 143 -5.47 8.57 -7.62
C THR A 143 -6.94 8.15 -7.63
N ALA A 144 -7.76 8.86 -8.42
CA ALA A 144 -9.15 8.49 -8.67
C ALA A 144 -9.19 7.33 -9.66
N GLY A 145 -9.61 6.16 -9.19
CA GLY A 145 -9.82 4.95 -9.97
C GLY A 145 -11.13 4.98 -10.78
N PRO A 146 -11.55 3.82 -11.32
CA PRO A 146 -12.69 3.73 -12.22
C PRO A 146 -13.99 4.25 -11.57
N LYS A 147 -14.79 4.91 -12.40
CA LYS A 147 -16.04 5.57 -11.99
C LYS A 147 -17.23 4.76 -12.48
N THR A 148 -18.01 4.23 -11.54
CA THR A 148 -19.31 3.61 -11.84
C THR A 148 -20.41 4.65 -11.64
N THR A 149 -21.37 4.73 -12.57
CA THR A 149 -22.53 5.62 -12.45
C THR A 149 -23.81 4.79 -12.49
N ILE A 150 -24.70 5.00 -11.52
CA ILE A 150 -26.00 4.34 -11.39
C ILE A 150 -27.08 5.41 -11.49
N GLU A 151 -28.10 5.17 -12.30
CA GLU A 151 -29.22 6.09 -12.48
C GLU A 151 -30.30 5.82 -11.40
N GLY A 152 -30.68 6.83 -10.64
CA GLY A 152 -31.74 6.73 -9.63
C GLY A 152 -33.11 7.11 -10.16
N ASN A 153 -33.19 8.18 -10.98
CA ASN A 153 -34.44 8.72 -11.54
C ASN A 153 -35.65 8.74 -10.56
N ILE A 154 -35.37 9.06 -9.29
CA ILE A 154 -36.33 9.05 -8.19
C ILE A 154 -37.18 10.32 -8.27
N LYS A 155 -38.51 10.14 -8.18
CA LYS A 155 -39.44 11.26 -8.19
C LYS A 155 -39.38 12.02 -6.87
N ASN A 156 -39.49 13.35 -6.95
CA ASN A 156 -39.60 14.21 -5.77
C ASN A 156 -40.93 13.98 -5.04
N HIS A 157 -40.98 14.37 -3.77
CA HIS A 157 -42.21 14.39 -3.00
C HIS A 157 -43.28 15.25 -3.68
N VAL A 158 -44.50 14.73 -3.70
CA VAL A 158 -45.65 15.42 -4.28
C VAL A 158 -46.53 15.95 -3.16
N ARG A 159 -46.61 17.28 -3.02
CA ARG A 159 -47.35 17.95 -1.94
C ARG A 159 -48.86 18.13 -2.24
N LYS A 160 -49.31 17.83 -3.46
CA LYS A 160 -50.71 17.93 -3.91
C LYS A 160 -51.22 16.56 -4.38
N GLY A 161 -52.13 15.93 -3.63
CA GLY A 161 -52.63 14.59 -4.01
C GLY A 161 -53.78 14.00 -3.18
N GLY A 162 -54.17 14.61 -2.05
CA GLY A 162 -55.26 14.12 -1.21
C GLY A 162 -55.13 12.62 -0.91
N TRP A 163 -56.18 11.85 -1.18
CA TRP A 163 -56.25 10.39 -0.99
C TRP A 163 -55.16 9.57 -1.72
N SER A 164 -54.56 10.10 -2.79
CA SER A 164 -53.52 9.41 -3.58
C SER A 164 -52.10 9.63 -3.06
N GLN A 165 -51.90 10.53 -2.08
CA GLN A 165 -50.58 10.91 -1.57
C GLN A 165 -49.84 9.70 -0.97
N GLN A 166 -50.53 8.87 -0.17
CA GLN A 166 -49.93 7.68 0.44
C GLN A 166 -49.45 6.67 -0.62
N ARG A 167 -50.13 6.57 -1.77
CA ARG A 167 -49.72 5.72 -2.88
C ARG A 167 -48.44 6.25 -3.54
N TYR A 168 -48.30 7.56 -3.71
CA TYR A 168 -47.10 8.17 -4.28
C TYR A 168 -45.89 8.04 -3.36
N GLU A 169 -46.08 8.23 -2.05
CA GLU A 169 -45.02 8.02 -1.06
C GLU A 169 -44.51 6.57 -1.08
N ARG A 170 -45.41 5.57 -1.00
CA ARG A 170 -45.02 4.15 -1.10
C ARG A 170 -44.27 3.82 -2.39
N ARG A 171 -44.66 4.43 -3.52
CA ARG A 171 -43.97 4.25 -4.79
C ARG A 171 -42.56 4.81 -4.73
N ARG A 172 -42.40 6.00 -4.15
CA ARG A 172 -41.10 6.65 -3.97
C ARG A 172 -40.19 5.85 -3.03
N ASP A 173 -40.72 5.36 -1.90
CA ASP A 173 -39.97 4.51 -0.96
C ASP A 173 -39.46 3.24 -1.64
N LYS A 174 -40.30 2.61 -2.48
CA LYS A 174 -39.89 1.46 -3.29
C LYS A 174 -38.78 1.82 -4.28
N GLN A 175 -38.86 2.98 -4.93
CA GLN A 175 -37.82 3.46 -5.86
C GLN A 175 -36.49 3.71 -5.13
N LEU A 176 -36.53 4.36 -3.96
CA LEU A 176 -35.36 4.57 -3.11
C LEU A 176 -34.72 3.24 -2.70
N LEU A 177 -35.51 2.28 -2.22
CA LEU A 177 -35.00 0.98 -1.79
C LEU A 177 -34.30 0.23 -2.94
N LEU A 178 -34.91 0.21 -4.13
CA LEU A 178 -34.32 -0.45 -5.30
C LEU A 178 -33.02 0.22 -5.72
N TYR A 179 -33.02 1.56 -5.79
CA TYR A 179 -31.83 2.33 -6.13
C TYR A 179 -30.69 2.15 -5.11
N SER A 180 -30.99 2.15 -3.81
CA SER A 180 -30.01 1.84 -2.77
C SER A 180 -29.45 0.43 -2.91
N ARG A 181 -30.28 -0.56 -3.28
CA ARG A 181 -29.81 -1.93 -3.54
C ARG A 181 -28.87 -2.01 -4.73
N GLU A 182 -29.15 -1.29 -5.81
CA GLU A 182 -28.26 -1.23 -6.97
C GLU A 182 -26.90 -0.63 -6.60
N ILE A 183 -26.88 0.44 -5.80
CA ILE A 183 -25.63 1.03 -5.27
C ILE A 183 -24.85 0.01 -4.44
N VAL A 184 -25.53 -0.69 -3.51
CA VAL A 184 -24.89 -1.71 -2.67
C VAL A 184 -24.34 -2.86 -3.51
N ASN A 185 -25.08 -3.33 -4.51
CA ASN A 185 -24.62 -4.40 -5.40
C ASN A 185 -23.36 -3.99 -6.17
N ALA A 186 -23.32 -2.77 -6.70
CA ALA A 186 -22.14 -2.25 -7.37
C ALA A 186 -20.93 -2.14 -6.43
N LEU A 187 -21.14 -1.78 -5.16
CA LEU A 187 -20.06 -1.81 -4.15
C LEU A 187 -19.56 -3.23 -3.86
N ILE A 188 -20.47 -4.20 -3.76
CA ILE A 188 -20.10 -5.61 -3.55
C ILE A 188 -19.31 -6.15 -4.75
N GLU A 189 -19.70 -5.79 -5.98
CA GLU A 189 -18.95 -6.18 -7.19
C GLU A 189 -17.56 -5.53 -7.22
N LEU A 190 -17.45 -4.26 -6.85
CA LEU A 190 -16.16 -3.56 -6.74
C LEU A 190 -15.24 -4.21 -5.70
N ASP A 191 -15.78 -4.60 -4.54
CA ASP A 191 -15.02 -5.28 -3.49
C ASP A 191 -14.49 -6.65 -3.96
N LYS A 192 -15.33 -7.42 -4.66
CA LYS A 192 -14.93 -8.71 -5.25
C LYS A 192 -13.85 -8.59 -6.30
N GLN A 193 -13.93 -7.58 -7.17
CA GLN A 193 -12.89 -7.35 -8.19
C GLN A 193 -11.55 -7.04 -7.55
N LYS A 194 -11.52 -6.28 -6.44
CA LYS A 194 -10.28 -5.98 -5.71
C LYS A 194 -9.70 -7.19 -4.98
N SER A 195 -10.52 -8.16 -4.58
CA SER A 195 -10.01 -9.39 -3.93
C SER A 195 -9.23 -10.33 -4.89
N LEU A 196 -9.28 -10.06 -6.19
CA LEU A 196 -8.69 -10.88 -7.24
C LEU A 196 -7.39 -10.28 -7.84
N ASP A 197 -7.05 -9.05 -7.47
CA ASP A 197 -5.83 -8.31 -7.88
C ASP A 197 -4.88 -8.11 -6.68
#